data_AF-A0A416RFD9-F1
#
_entry.id   AF-A0A416RFD9-F1
#
_cell.length_a   1.000
_cell.length_b   1.000
_cell.length_c   1.000
_cell.angle_alpha   90.00
_cell.angle_beta   90.00
_cell.angle_gamma   90.00
#
_symmetry.space_group_name_H-M   'P 1'
#
loop_
_entity.id
_entity.type
_entity.pdbx_description
1 polymer ?
#
loop_
_entity_poly.entity_id
_entity_poly.type
_entity_poly.pdbx_seq_one_letter_code
_entity_poly.pdbx_strand_id
1 'polypeptide(L)' 'MATFSQRMKQLRKEKKLTQQQLADQFSVKLRTCQGYEYGESYPEVAKLVAIADFFDVSLDYLMGRSEIRERR' A
#
# COMPACT_ATOMS: atom_id res chain seq x y z
N MET A 1 8.89 -13.13 4.05
CA MET A 1 8.70 -11.87 3.30
C MET A 1 7.53 -11.14 3.92
N ALA A 2 7.57 -9.80 3.95
CA ALA A 2 6.50 -9.00 4.56
C ALA A 2 5.20 -9.12 3.74
N THR A 3 4.03 -9.13 4.39
CA THR A 3 2.73 -9.14 3.70
C THR A 3 2.43 -7.78 3.06
N PHE A 4 1.46 -7.74 2.14
CA PHE A 4 0.92 -6.49 1.59
C PHE A 4 0.52 -5.49 2.69
N SER A 5 -0.21 -5.96 3.70
CA SER A 5 -0.67 -5.12 4.81
C SER A 5 0.48 -4.49 5.60
N GLN A 6 1.55 -5.26 5.85
CA GLN A 6 2.76 -4.79 6.51
C GLN A 6 3.50 -3.76 5.64
N ARG A 7 3.65 -4.02 4.33
CA ARG A 7 4.30 -3.09 3.39
C ARG A 7 3.55 -1.79 3.24
N MET A 8 2.23 -1.83 3.11
CA MET A 8 1.36 -0.65 3.05
C MET A 8 1.55 0.24 4.28
N LYS A 9 1.47 -0.36 5.48
CA LYS A 9 1.64 0.37 6.74
C LYS A 9 3.05 0.96 6.87
N GLN A 10 4.07 0.22 6.44
CA GLN A 10 5.45 0.70 6.42
C GLN A 10 5.62 1.90 5.50
N LEU A 11 5.25 1.77 4.23
CA LEU A 11 5.39 2.81 3.21
C LEU A 11 4.62 4.09 3.57
N ARG A 12 3.41 3.95 4.12
CA ARG A 12 2.65 5.09 4.64
C ARG A 12 3.41 5.84 5.74
N LYS A 13 3.97 5.12 6.71
CA LYS A 13 4.72 5.71 7.83
C LYS A 13 6.00 6.39 7.35
N GLU A 14 6.69 5.82 6.36
CA GLU A 14 7.88 6.43 5.74
C GLU A 14 7.55 7.77 5.08
N LYS A 15 6.39 7.88 4.42
CA LYS A 15 5.87 9.15 3.89
C LYS A 15 5.24 10.07 4.95
N LYS A 16 5.24 9.69 6.23
CA LYS A 16 4.66 10.44 7.36
C LYS A 16 3.16 10.78 7.19
N LEU A 17 2.42 9.90 6.51
CA LEU A 17 0.98 10.08 6.30
C LEU A 17 0.16 9.41 7.41
N THR A 18 -0.97 10.01 7.77
CA THR A 18 -2.01 9.33 8.56
C THR A 18 -2.80 8.35 7.68
N GLN A 19 -3.52 7.40 8.30
CA GLN A 19 -4.40 6.49 7.54
C GLN A 19 -5.50 7.26 6.78
N GLN A 20 -5.99 8.38 7.35
CA GLN A 20 -6.97 9.25 6.69
C GLN A 20 -6.38 9.90 5.44
N GLN A 21 -5.18 10.50 5.55
CA GLN A 21 -4.51 11.14 4.41
C GLN A 21 -4.22 10.14 3.28
N LEU A 22 -3.84 8.91 3.61
CA LEU A 22 -3.64 7.87 2.60
C LEU A 22 -4.98 7.46 1.95
N ALA A 23 -6.05 7.36 2.74
CA ALA A 23 -7.37 7.06 2.23
C ALA A 23 -7.85 8.14 1.24
N ASP A 24 -7.68 9.41 1.60
CA ASP A 24 -8.03 10.56 0.78
C ASP A 24 -7.23 10.57 -0.54
N GLN A 25 -5.93 10.26 -0.49
CA GLN A 25 -5.05 10.18 -1.67
C GLN A 25 -5.56 9.21 -2.75
N PHE A 26 -6.19 8.10 -2.34
CA PHE A 26 -6.73 7.09 -3.25
C PHE A 26 -8.26 7.12 -3.36
N SER A 27 -8.90 8.17 -2.84
CA SER A 27 -10.36 8.33 -2.82
C SER A 27 -11.09 7.10 -2.26
N VAL A 28 -10.54 6.52 -1.18
CA VAL A 28 -11.16 5.41 -0.44
C VAL A 28 -11.61 5.87 0.93
N LYS A 29 -12.53 5.12 1.55
CA LYS A 29 -12.93 5.37 2.93
C LYS A 29 -11.80 5.00 3.89
N LEU A 30 -11.70 5.68 5.02
CA LEU A 30 -10.73 5.35 6.09
C LEU A 30 -10.75 3.87 6.46
N ARG A 31 -11.95 3.30 6.64
CA ARG A 31 -12.12 1.88 7.00
C ARG A 31 -11.55 0.93 5.94
N THR A 32 -11.64 1.30 4.67
CA THR A 32 -11.03 0.53 3.57
C THR A 32 -9.52 0.58 3.66
N CYS A 33 -8.93 1.75 3.87
CA CYS A 33 -7.48 1.88 4.08
C CYS A 33 -7.00 1.11 5.32
N GLN A 34 -7.78 1.12 6.40
CA GLN A 34 -7.50 0.30 7.60
C GLN A 34 -7.56 -1.19 7.30
N GLY A 35 -8.58 -1.64 6.57
CA GLY A 35 -8.68 -3.03 6.12
C GLY A 35 -7.47 -3.48 5.31
N TYR A 36 -6.90 -2.60 4.48
CA TYR A 36 -5.64 -2.90 3.78
C TYR A 36 -4.47 -3.09 4.74
N GLU A 37 -4.29 -2.21 5.73
CA GLU A 37 -3.20 -2.28 6.71
C GLU A 37 -3.38 -3.39 7.77
N TYR A 38 -4.60 -3.87 7.97
CA TYR A 38 -4.91 -4.97 8.88
C TYR A 38 -4.97 -6.33 8.17
N GLY A 39 -4.91 -6.35 6.83
CA GLY A 39 -4.98 -7.58 6.04
C GLY A 39 -6.39 -8.16 5.92
N GLU A 40 -7.41 -7.36 6.18
CA GLU A 40 -8.83 -7.74 6.10
C GLU A 40 -9.37 -7.62 4.66
N SER A 41 -8.73 -6.80 3.82
CA SER A 41 -9.12 -6.60 2.43
C SER A 41 -7.94 -6.21 1.55
N TYR A 42 -8.14 -6.30 0.24
CA TYR A 42 -7.16 -5.89 -0.76
C TYR A 42 -7.76 -4.81 -1.68
N PRO A 43 -6.93 -3.89 -2.20
CA PRO A 43 -7.35 -2.99 -3.25
C PRO A 43 -7.64 -3.76 -4.54
N GLU A 44 -8.50 -3.20 -5.37
CA GLU A 44 -8.64 -3.65 -6.77
C GLU A 44 -7.34 -3.43 -7.55
N VAL A 45 -7.15 -4.17 -8.64
CA VAL A 45 -5.90 -4.17 -9.42
C VAL A 45 -5.47 -2.76 -9.83
N ALA A 46 -6.39 -1.94 -10.34
CA ALA A 46 -6.08 -0.57 -10.76
C ALA A 46 -5.54 0.29 -9.59
N LYS A 47 -6.15 0.16 -8.41
CA LYS A 47 -5.71 0.88 -7.22
C LYS A 47 -4.40 0.33 -6.65
N LEU A 48 -4.19 -0.99 -6.75
CA LEU A 48 -2.93 -1.63 -6.37
C LEU A 48 -1.75 -1.08 -7.20
N VAL A 49 -1.93 -0.93 -8.51
CA VAL A 49 -0.95 -0.31 -9.40
C VAL A 49 -0.70 1.15 -9.01
N ALA A 50 -1.77 1.93 -8.80
CA ALA A 50 -1.64 3.33 -8.39
C ALA A 50 -0.92 3.50 -7.04
N ILE A 51 -1.13 2.58 -6.10
CA ILE A 51 -0.43 2.54 -4.82
C ILE A 51 1.07 2.26 -5.04
N ALA A 52 1.41 1.28 -5.87
CA ALA A 52 2.79 0.94 -6.19
C ALA A 52 3.51 2.15 -6.83
N ASP A 53 2.84 2.83 -7.77
CA ASP A 53 3.35 4.03 -8.42
C ASP A 53 3.52 5.20 -7.43
N PHE A 54 2.56 5.42 -6.54
CA PHE A 54 2.60 6.50 -5.55
C PHE A 54 3.78 6.34 -4.57
N PHE A 55 4.09 5.09 -4.18
CA PHE A 55 5.20 4.78 -3.31
C PHE A 55 6.52 4.52 -4.05
N ASP A 56 6.50 4.57 -5.38
CA ASP A 56 7.63 4.28 -6.26
C ASP A 56 8.29 2.93 -5.96
N VAL A 57 7.46 1.87 -5.93
CA VAL A 57 7.88 0.49 -5.70
C VAL A 57 7.28 -0.45 -6.73
N SER A 58 7.88 -1.62 -6.95
CA SER A 58 7.25 -2.68 -7.75
C SER A 58 6.07 -3.34 -7.03
N LEU A 59 5.15 -3.92 -7.81
CA LEU A 59 4.09 -4.78 -7.30
C LEU A 59 4.63 -6.00 -6.55
N ASP A 60 5.76 -6.57 -7.00
CA ASP A 60 6.38 -7.71 -6.32
C ASP A 60 6.87 -7.33 -4.93
N TYR A 61 7.45 -6.14 -4.75
CA TYR A 61 7.80 -5.63 -3.42
C TYR A 61 6.55 -5.38 -2.57
N LEU A 62 5.57 -4.68 -3.14
CA LEU A 62 4.34 -4.29 -2.44
C LEU A 62 3.55 -5.51 -1.95
N MET A 63 3.51 -6.58 -2.75
CA MET A 63 2.80 -7.83 -2.44
C MET A 63 3.64 -8.84 -1.65
N GLY A 64 4.89 -8.53 -1.30
CA GLY A 64 5.73 -9.42 -0.51
C GLY A 64 6.36 -10.57 -1.28
N ARG A 65 6.47 -10.47 -2.61
CA ARG A 65 7.17 -11.42 -3.49
C ARG A 65 8.65 -11.07 -3.67
N SER A 66 9.04 -9.85 -3.33
CA SER A 66 10.41 -9.33 -3.38
C SER A 66 10.72 -8.48 -2.14
N GLU A 67 11.97 -8.49 -1.71
CA GLU A 67 12.49 -7.54 -0.70
C GLU A 67 13.12 -6.29 -1.35
N ILE A 68 13.28 -6.30 -2.67
CA ILE A 68 13.87 -5.22 -3.46
C ILE A 68 12.76 -4.30 -3.96
N ARG A 69 12.85 -2.99 -3.64
CA ARG A 69 11.86 -1.96 -4.00
C ARG A 69 11.81 -1.62 -5.49
N GLU A 70 12.85 -1.94 -6.24
CA GLU A 70 13.06 -1.49 -7.62
C GLU A 70 11.81 -1.63 -8.49
N ARG A 71 11.44 -0.51 -9.11
CA ARG A 71 10.44 -0.45 -10.17
C ARG A 71 11.16 -0.85 -11.47
N ARG A 72 10.72 -1.95 -12.08
CA ARG A 72 11.20 -2.36 -13.42
C ARG A 72 10.58 -1.50 -14.50
#